data_AF-A0A1N6E8I9-F1
#
_entry.id   AF-A0A1N6E8I9-F1
#
_cell.length_a   1.000
_cell.length_b   1.000
_cell.length_c   1.000
_cell.angle_alpha   90.00
_cell.angle_beta   90.00
_cell.angle_gamma   90.00
#
_symmetry.space_group_name_H-M   'P 1'
#
loop_
_entity.id
_entity.type
_entity.pdbx_description
1 polymer ?
#
loop_
_entity_poly.entity_id
_entity_poly.type
_entity_poly.pdbx_seq_one_letter_code
_entity_poly.pdbx_strand_id
1 'polypeptide(L)'
;MNAPQRPQPPRVLGQRYTLQEAAALLGTGRNTLCKRLREIGMLDANNVATRPHTSTGRLIVELKAYENPGLGTERLYGKTLVTERGLLYIANRLGIRIQRDAANDS
;
A
#
# COMPACT_ATOMS: atom_id res chain seq x y z
N MET A 1 0.15 38.60 -18.83
CA MET A 1 0.68 38.41 -17.45
C MET A 1 0.21 37.05 -16.97
N ASN A 2 1.11 36.07 -16.85
CA ASN A 2 0.79 34.73 -16.34
C ASN A 2 0.71 34.80 -14.81
N ALA A 3 -0.43 34.40 -14.23
CA ALA A 3 -0.56 34.31 -12.78
C ALA A 3 0.43 33.26 -12.24
N PRO A 4 1.09 33.51 -11.09
CA PRO A 4 1.96 32.51 -10.48
C PRO A 4 1.10 31.31 -10.08
N GLN A 5 1.35 30.16 -10.70
CA GLN A 5 0.76 28.90 -10.25
C GLN A 5 1.29 28.63 -8.85
N ARG A 6 0.44 28.79 -7.84
CA ARG A 6 0.79 28.42 -6.46
C ARG A 6 1.22 26.95 -6.49
N PRO A 7 2.36 26.57 -5.89
CA PRO A 7 2.67 25.16 -5.69
C PRO A 7 1.51 24.57 -4.90
N GLN A 8 0.77 23.64 -5.51
CA GLN A 8 -0.21 22.86 -4.77
C GLN A 8 0.54 22.21 -3.61
N PRO A 9 0.07 22.34 -2.36
CA PRO A 9 0.72 21.65 -1.26
C PRO A 9 0.80 20.16 -1.62
N PRO A 10 1.90 19.46 -1.30
CA PRO A 10 1.94 18.01 -1.45
C PRO A 10 0.68 17.49 -0.76
N ARG A 11 -0.22 16.84 -1.53
CA ARG A 11 -1.38 16.17 -0.94
C ARG A 11 -0.81 15.37 0.22
N VAL A 12 -1.23 15.66 1.45
CA VAL A 12 -0.90 14.84 2.61
C VAL A 12 -1.38 13.46 2.23
N LEU A 13 -0.46 12.62 1.77
CA LEU A 13 -0.74 11.26 1.38
C LEU A 13 -0.98 10.60 2.72
N GLY A 14 -2.26 10.48 3.09
CA GLY A 14 -2.69 9.88 4.35
C GLY A 14 -1.99 8.56 4.61
N GLN A 15 -2.04 8.08 5.86
CA GLN A 15 -1.21 6.99 6.34
C GLN A 15 -1.12 5.82 5.36
N ARG A 16 0.12 5.35 5.17
CA ARG A 16 0.47 4.26 4.25
C ARG A 16 0.87 3.06 5.06
N TYR A 17 0.25 1.93 4.76
CA TYR A 17 0.47 0.67 5.44
C TYR A 17 1.19 -0.28 4.49
N THR A 18 2.25 -0.93 4.98
CA THR A 18 2.77 -2.13 4.33
C THR A 18 1.68 -3.19 4.26
N LEU A 19 1.83 -4.18 3.37
CA LEU A 19 0.91 -5.33 3.31
C LEU A 19 0.85 -6.10 4.64
N GLN A 20 1.90 -6.03 5.47
CA GLN A 20 1.91 -6.62 6.81
C GLN A 20 1.03 -5.83 7.78
N GLU A 21 1.22 -4.50 7.84
CA GLU A 21 0.40 -3.63 8.71
C GLU A 21 -1.06 -3.63 8.29
N ALA A 22 -1.34 -3.57 6.98
CA ALA A 22 -2.70 -3.68 6.46
C ALA A 22 -3.35 -5.02 6.85
N ALA A 23 -2.59 -6.12 6.84
CA ALA A 23 -3.12 -7.42 7.26
C ALA A 23 -3.46 -7.44 8.76
N ALA A 24 -2.61 -6.84 9.60
CA ALA A 24 -2.88 -6.69 11.03
C ALA A 24 -4.17 -5.88 11.27
N LEU A 25 -4.31 -4.72 10.63
CA LEU A 25 -5.52 -3.89 10.70
C LEU A 25 -6.77 -4.59 10.16
N LEU A 26 -6.62 -5.56 9.25
CA LEU A 26 -7.71 -6.36 8.71
C LEU A 26 -7.92 -7.69 9.47
N GLY A 27 -7.21 -7.92 10.58
CA GLY A 27 -7.36 -9.15 11.35
C GLY A 27 -6.98 -10.42 10.60
N THR A 28 -5.99 -10.36 9.71
CA THR A 28 -5.58 -11.50 8.90
C THR A 28 -4.07 -11.61 8.78
N GLY A 29 -3.59 -12.75 8.26
CA GLY A 29 -2.18 -12.94 7.95
C GLY A 29 -1.78 -12.28 6.63
N ARG A 30 -0.55 -11.76 6.53
CA ARG A 30 -0.02 -11.14 5.30
C ARG A 30 -0.17 -12.01 4.07
N ASN A 31 0.17 -13.30 4.16
CA ASN A 31 0.06 -14.23 3.03
C ASN A 31 -1.39 -14.43 2.59
N THR A 32 -2.31 -14.55 3.55
CA THR A 32 -3.75 -14.65 3.30
C THR A 32 -4.28 -13.39 2.62
N LEU A 33 -3.89 -12.21 3.12
CA LEU A 33 -4.23 -10.94 2.49
C LEU A 33 -3.69 -10.89 1.06
N CYS A 34 -2.40 -11.14 0.84
CA CYS A 34 -1.78 -11.10 -0.49
C CYS A 34 -2.47 -12.04 -1.47
N LYS A 35 -2.82 -13.26 -1.02
CA LYS A 35 -3.60 -14.21 -1.84
C LYS A 35 -4.95 -13.62 -2.25
N ARG A 36 -5.74 -13.12 -1.30
CA ARG A 36 -7.04 -12.51 -1.58
C ARG A 36 -6.93 -11.28 -2.49
N LEU A 37 -5.92 -10.45 -2.28
CA LEU A 37 -5.68 -9.27 -3.12
C LEU A 37 -5.32 -9.64 -4.56
N ARG A 38 -4.60 -10.75 -4.78
CA ARG A 38 -4.36 -11.30 -6.12
C ARG A 38 -5.65 -11.84 -6.74
N GLU A 39 -6.46 -12.56 -5.97
CA GLU A 39 -7.76 -13.10 -6.41
C GLU A 39 -8.72 -12.00 -6.87
N ILE A 40 -8.70 -10.83 -6.22
CA ILE A 40 -9.53 -9.66 -6.62
C ILE A 40 -8.82 -8.69 -7.58
N GLY A 41 -7.65 -9.05 -8.11
CA GLY A 41 -6.92 -8.25 -9.12
C GLY A 41 -6.26 -6.98 -8.61
N MET A 42 -6.13 -6.81 -7.29
CA MET A 42 -5.43 -5.67 -6.67
C MET A 42 -3.90 -5.80 -6.73
N LEU A 43 -3.41 -7.04 -6.68
CA LEU A 43 -1.99 -7.37 -6.80
C LEU A 43 -1.78 -8.31 -7.99
N ASP A 44 -0.59 -8.25 -8.58
CA ASP A 44 -0.11 -9.24 -9.54
C ASP A 44 0.52 -10.47 -8.86
N ALA A 45 1.04 -11.41 -9.64
CA ALA A 45 1.69 -12.62 -9.14
C ALA A 45 2.88 -12.35 -8.19
N ASN A 46 3.54 -11.19 -8.35
CA ASN A 46 4.71 -10.76 -7.58
C ASN A 46 4.35 -9.86 -6.38
N ASN A 47 3.05 -9.70 -6.08
CA ASN A 47 2.53 -8.78 -5.06
C ASN A 47 2.79 -7.30 -5.37
N VAL A 48 2.94 -6.95 -6.65
CA VAL A 48 3.01 -5.56 -7.11
C VAL A 48 1.61 -5.05 -7.37
N ALA A 49 1.34 -3.81 -6.95
CA ALA A 49 0.03 -3.18 -7.15
C ALA A 49 -0.31 -3.05 -8.64
N THR A 50 -1.53 -3.45 -8.99
CA THR A 50 -1.99 -3.32 -10.37
C THR A 50 -2.39 -1.88 -10.70
N ARG A 51 -2.25 -1.51 -11.98
CA ARG A 51 -2.50 -0.16 -12.46
C ARG A 51 -3.88 0.42 -12.10
N PRO A 52 -5.00 -0.33 -12.13
CA PRO A 52 -6.30 0.20 -11.71
C PRO A 52 -6.34 0.65 -10.24
N HIS A 53 -5.57 -0.01 -9.38
CA HIS A 53 -5.54 0.27 -7.96
C HIS A 53 -4.47 1.31 -7.58
N THR A 54 -3.42 1.48 -8.39
CA THR A 54 -2.50 2.61 -8.27
C THR A 54 -3.07 3.90 -8.84
N SER A 55 -3.67 3.86 -10.04
CA SER A 55 -4.24 5.05 -10.69
C SER A 55 -5.36 5.68 -9.88
N THR A 56 -6.13 4.85 -9.19
CA THR A 56 -7.18 5.35 -8.32
C THR A 56 -6.59 5.89 -7.02
N GLY A 57 -5.42 5.43 -6.55
CA GLY A 57 -4.80 5.80 -5.27
C GLY A 57 -5.16 4.86 -4.10
N ARG A 58 -5.51 3.59 -4.38
CA ARG A 58 -5.82 2.57 -3.34
C ARG A 58 -4.53 1.90 -2.87
N LEU A 59 -3.63 1.68 -3.83
CA LEU A 59 -2.30 1.15 -3.61
C LEU A 59 -1.28 2.14 -4.17
N ILE A 60 -0.07 2.07 -3.67
CA ILE A 60 1.08 2.77 -4.24
C ILE A 60 2.26 1.80 -4.30
N VAL A 61 3.20 2.06 -5.20
CA VAL A 61 4.44 1.30 -5.30
C VAL A 61 5.59 2.26 -5.02
N GLU A 62 6.39 1.96 -4.00
CA GLU A 62 7.63 2.66 -3.72
C GLU A 62 8.80 1.82 -4.20
N LEU A 63 9.74 2.45 -4.91
CA LEU A 63 10.99 1.78 -5.28
C LEU A 63 11.87 1.68 -4.03
N LYS A 64 12.31 0.47 -3.70
CA LYS A 64 13.26 0.22 -2.62
C LYS A 64 14.48 -0.51 -3.15
N ALA A 65 15.64 -0.16 -2.61
CA ALA A 65 16.86 -0.92 -2.74
C ALA A 65 16.96 -1.91 -1.58
N TYR A 66 17.41 -3.12 -1.86
CA TYR A 66 17.91 -4.06 -0.88
C TYR A 66 19.34 -4.42 -1.23
N GLU A 67 20.26 -4.18 -0.30
CA GLU A 67 21.62 -4.68 -0.38
C GLU A 67 21.67 -6.10 0.17
N ASN A 68 22.15 -7.04 -0.65
CA ASN A 68 22.43 -8.39 -0.20
C ASN A 68 23.86 -8.45 0.37
N PRO A 69 24.04 -8.63 1.70
CA PRO A 69 25.37 -8.53 2.33
C PRO A 69 26.39 -9.53 1.79
N GLY A 70 25.95 -10.64 1.18
CA GLY A 70 26.83 -11.69 0.67
C GLY A 70 27.22 -11.57 -0.80
N LEU A 71 26.60 -10.67 -1.58
CA LEU A 71 26.75 -10.61 -3.04
C LEU A 71 27.16 -9.23 -3.58
N GLY A 72 27.26 -8.21 -2.74
CA GLY A 72 27.70 -6.85 -3.12
C GLY A 72 26.82 -6.18 -4.19
N THR A 73 25.63 -6.72 -4.46
CA THR A 73 24.74 -6.24 -5.53
C THR A 73 23.47 -5.68 -4.92
N GLU A 74 23.18 -4.41 -5.22
CA GLU A 74 21.91 -3.76 -4.88
C GLU A 74 20.80 -4.29 -5.81
N ARG A 75 19.70 -4.76 -5.21
CA ARG A 75 18.49 -5.14 -5.97
C ARG A 75 17.38 -4.14 -5.71
N LEU A 76 16.96 -3.47 -6.78
CA LEU A 76 15.78 -2.61 -6.77
C LEU A 76 14.50 -3.46 -6.87
N TYR A 77 13.52 -3.18 -6.02
CA TYR A 77 12.22 -3.82 -6.07
C TYR A 77 11.10 -2.82 -5.76
N GLY A 78 9.93 -3.05 -6.34
CA GLY A 78 8.72 -2.28 -6.03
C GLY A 78 8.06 -2.81 -4.77
N LYS A 79 7.95 -1.99 -3.73
CA LYS A 79 7.21 -2.29 -2.51
C LYS A 79 5.80 -1.71 -2.60
N THR A 80 4.80 -2.58 -2.63
CA THR A 80 3.40 -2.17 -2.55
C THR A 80 3.03 -1.71 -1.14
N LEU A 81 2.43 -0.52 -1.04
CA LEU A 81 1.78 -0.01 0.17
C LEU A 81 0.29 0.22 -0.08
N VAL A 82 -0.48 0.09 0.98
CA VAL A 82 -1.93 0.30 1.03
C VAL A 82 -2.19 1.68 1.62
N THR A 83 -2.95 2.52 0.93
CA THR A 83 -3.39 3.81 1.50
C THR A 83 -4.58 3.59 2.44
N GLU A 84 -4.93 4.55 3.28
CA GLU A 84 -6.17 4.50 4.08
C GLU A 84 -7.41 4.18 3.21
N ARG A 85 -7.51 4.81 2.04
CA ARG A 85 -8.59 4.53 1.07
C ARG A 85 -8.52 3.11 0.50
N GLY A 86 -7.31 2.58 0.30
CA GLY A 86 -7.10 1.17 -0.04
C GLY A 86 -7.59 0.25 1.06
N LEU A 87 -7.30 0.57 2.31
CA LEU A 87 -7.70 -0.23 3.48
C LEU A 87 -9.22 -0.31 3.58
N LEU A 88 -9.92 0.82 3.45
CA LEU A 88 -11.40 0.87 3.44
C LEU A 88 -11.99 0.07 2.28
N TYR A 89 -11.40 0.18 1.09
CA TYR A 89 -11.83 -0.58 -0.08
C TYR A 89 -11.69 -2.10 0.13
N ILE A 90 -10.54 -2.53 0.66
CA ILE A 90 -10.26 -3.95 0.93
C ILE A 90 -11.23 -4.49 1.99
N ALA A 91 -11.42 -3.74 3.08
CA ALA A 91 -12.36 -4.08 4.15
C ALA A 91 -13.78 -4.30 3.60
N ASN A 92 -14.28 -3.35 2.81
CA ASN A 92 -15.59 -3.47 2.17
C ASN A 92 -15.66 -4.67 1.22
N ARG A 93 -14.65 -4.84 0.36
CA ARG A 93 -14.67 -5.89 -0.68
C ARG A 93 -14.51 -7.29 -0.10
N LEU A 94 -13.81 -7.44 1.02
CA LEU A 94 -13.62 -8.73 1.70
C LEU A 94 -14.63 -8.99 2.83
N GLY A 95 -15.51 -8.02 3.15
CA GLY A 95 -16.47 -8.15 4.25
C GLY A 95 -15.79 -8.18 5.63
N ILE A 96 -14.66 -7.49 5.78
CA ILE A 96 -13.82 -7.49 6.98
C ILE A 96 -14.00 -6.15 7.72
N ARG A 97 -14.08 -6.19 9.05
CA ARG A 97 -14.01 -4.98 9.87
C ARG A 97 -12.55 -4.60 10.13
N ILE A 98 -12.23 -3.32 9.97
CA ILE A 98 -10.91 -2.79 10.32
C ILE A 98 -10.80 -2.75 11.84
N GLN A 99 -9.78 -3.42 12.37
CA GLN A 99 -9.36 -3.33 13.75
C GLN A 99 -8.55 -2.04 13.89
N ARG A 100 -9.16 -1.02 14.49
CA ARG A 100 -8.41 0.13 14.97
C ARG A 100 -7.82 -0.26 16.32
N ASP A 101 -6.59 -0.76 16.33
CA ASP A 101 -5.84 -0.77 17.57
C ASP A 101 -5.58 0.68 17.99
N ALA A 102 -5.78 0.96 19.27
CA ALA A 102 -5.64 2.27 19.92
C ALA A 102 -4.16 2.74 20.01
N ALA A 103 -3.34 2.43 19.01
CA ALA A 103 -1.90 2.69 19.01
C ALA A 103 -1.49 4.01 18.35
N ASN A 104 -2.43 4.88 18.00
CA ASN A 104 -2.13 6.21 17.42
C ASN A 104 -2.79 7.38 18.17
N ASP A 105 -3.08 7.18 19.46
CA ASP A 105 -3.34 8.26 20.43
C ASP A 105 -2.12 8.35 21.36
N SER A 106 -1.02 8.91 20.88
CA SER A 106 0.15 9.31 21.66
C SER A 106 0.91 10.44 20.95
#